data_AF-V9IF04-F1
#
_entry.id   AF-V9IF04-F1
#
_cell.length_a   1.000
_cell.length_b   1.000
_cell.length_c   1.000
_cell.angle_alpha   90.00
_cell.angle_beta   90.00
_cell.angle_gamma   90.00
#
_symmetry.space_group_name_H-M   'P 1'
#
loop_
_entity.id
_entity.type
_entity.pdbx_description
1 polymer ?
#
loop_
_entity_poly.entity_id
_entity_poly.type
_entity_poly.pdbx_seq_one_letter_code
_entity_poly.pdbx_strand_id
1 'polypeptide(L)'
;MINYDSPRGGVSVITEKGEVTTSYLLVQHAQPADSGQYTCHPSNANTKTILVHVLNGEHPAAMQHGGQLRLANLPFVMISTTLLAFLNHRY
;
A
#
# COMPACT_ATOMS: atom_id res chain seq x y z
N MET A 1 -9.16 -23.81 -2.60
CA MET A 1 -9.96 -23.32 -3.74
C MET A 1 -11.17 -22.59 -3.17
N ILE A 2 -11.36 -21.32 -3.54
CA ILE A 2 -12.51 -20.51 -3.12
C ILE A 2 -13.52 -20.56 -4.27
N ASN A 3 -14.71 -21.08 -4.01
CA ASN A 3 -15.80 -21.26 -4.98
C ASN A 3 -17.14 -21.29 -4.24
N TYR A 4 -18.26 -21.43 -4.97
CA TYR A 4 -19.62 -21.55 -4.43
C TYR A 4 -19.73 -22.54 -3.24
N ASP A 5 -19.04 -23.69 -3.30
CA ASP A 5 -19.03 -24.72 -2.25
C ASP A 5 -17.69 -24.78 -1.49
N SER A 6 -17.13 -23.62 -1.13
CA SER A 6 -15.88 -23.60 -0.38
C SER A 6 -16.05 -24.14 1.05
N PRO A 7 -15.24 -25.12 1.50
CA PRO A 7 -15.27 -25.60 2.88
C PRO A 7 -14.84 -24.53 3.90
N ARG A 8 -14.28 -23.42 3.42
CA ARG A 8 -13.96 -22.23 4.23
C ARG A 8 -15.19 -21.68 4.96
N GLY A 9 -16.38 -21.76 4.33
CA GLY A 9 -17.55 -21.01 4.79
C GLY A 9 -17.41 -19.49 4.62
N GLY A 10 -18.53 -18.77 4.75
CA GLY A 10 -18.55 -17.30 4.61
C GLY A 10 -18.14 -16.80 3.23
N VAL A 11 -18.21 -17.64 2.20
CA VAL A 11 -18.01 -17.28 0.80
C VAL A 11 -19.36 -17.37 0.11
N SER A 12 -19.75 -16.32 -0.60
CA SER A 12 -20.92 -16.35 -1.46
C SER A 12 -20.62 -15.66 -2.79
N VAL A 13 -21.29 -16.11 -3.85
CA VAL A 13 -21.24 -15.45 -5.14
C VAL A 13 -22.64 -15.00 -5.50
N ILE A 14 -22.78 -13.73 -5.82
CA ILE A 14 -24.04 -13.10 -6.21
C ILE A 14 -23.92 -12.71 -7.67
N THR A 15 -24.88 -13.11 -8.49
CA THR A 15 -24.92 -12.74 -9.90
C THR A 15 -26.10 -11.80 -10.12
N GLU A 16 -25.80 -10.56 -10.49
CA GLU A 16 -26.80 -9.58 -10.91
C GLU A 16 -26.91 -9.60 -12.43
N LYS A 17 -28.11 -9.87 -12.93
CA LYS A 17 -28.40 -9.89 -14.37
C LYS A 17 -29.00 -8.55 -14.79
N GLY A 18 -28.40 -7.94 -15.81
CA GLY A 18 -28.88 -6.72 -16.46
C GLY A 18 -28.30 -6.63 -17.88
N GLU A 19 -28.26 -5.45 -18.49
CA GLU A 19 -27.55 -5.25 -19.76
C GLU A 19 -26.07 -5.65 -19.65
N VAL A 20 -25.47 -5.39 -18.49
CA VAL A 20 -24.19 -5.97 -18.08
C VAL A 20 -24.49 -6.95 -16.94
N THR A 21 -24.06 -8.20 -17.10
CA THR A 21 -24.14 -9.18 -16.01
C THR A 21 -22.91 -9.06 -15.13
N THR A 22 -23.11 -8.86 -13.83
CA THR A 22 -22.03 -8.67 -12.86
C THR A 22 -22.04 -9.81 -11.85
N SER A 23 -20.87 -10.39 -11.60
CA SER A 23 -20.67 -11.42 -10.57
C SER A 23 -19.88 -10.83 -9.41
N TYR A 24 -20.45 -10.85 -8.22
CA TYR A 24 -19.82 -10.39 -6.98
C TYR A 24 -19.39 -11.60 -6.16
N LEU A 25 -18.13 -11.66 -5.77
CA LEU A 25 -17.63 -12.60 -4.79
C LEU A 25 -17.55 -11.90 -3.43
N LEU A 26 -18.29 -12.40 -2.45
CA LEU A 26 -18.25 -11.93 -1.07
C LEU A 26 -17.47 -12.94 -0.23
N VAL A 27 -16.48 -12.44 0.50
CA VAL A 27 -15.63 -13.22 1.40
C VAL A 27 -15.72 -12.59 2.79
N GLN A 28 -16.53 -13.18 3.67
CA GLN A 28 -16.73 -12.71 5.05
C GLN A 28 -15.58 -13.16 5.96
N HIS A 29 -15.30 -12.36 6.99
CA HIS A 29 -14.22 -12.61 7.97
C HIS A 29 -12.88 -12.99 7.31
N ALA A 30 -12.46 -12.20 6.32
CA ALA A 30 -11.26 -12.46 5.53
C ALA A 30 -10.01 -12.60 6.43
N GLN A 31 -9.22 -13.64 6.16
CA GLN A 31 -7.95 -13.93 6.82
C GLN A 31 -6.80 -13.78 5.83
N PRO A 32 -5.56 -13.58 6.29
CA PRO A 32 -4.39 -13.51 5.40
C PRO A 32 -4.26 -14.69 4.42
N ALA A 33 -4.69 -15.89 4.83
CA ALA A 33 -4.70 -17.11 4.02
C ALA A 33 -5.69 -17.05 2.83
N ASP A 34 -6.63 -16.10 2.83
CA ASP A 34 -7.52 -15.84 1.69
C ASP A 34 -6.84 -15.01 0.60
N SER A 35 -5.62 -14.52 0.83
CA SER A 35 -4.83 -13.85 -0.21
C SER A 35 -4.50 -14.81 -1.35
N GLY A 36 -4.49 -14.31 -2.58
CA GLY A 36 -4.16 -15.13 -3.74
C GLY A 36 -4.75 -14.61 -5.03
N GLN A 37 -4.64 -15.41 -6.09
CA GLN A 37 -5.24 -15.11 -7.37
C GLN A 37 -6.71 -15.53 -7.40
N TYR A 38 -7.57 -14.58 -7.73
CA TYR A 38 -9.00 -14.79 -7.90
C TYR A 38 -9.33 -14.64 -9.37
N THR A 39 -9.92 -15.69 -9.95
CA THR A 39 -10.24 -15.72 -11.37
C THR A 39 -11.74 -15.84 -11.60
N CYS A 40 -12.30 -14.86 -12.28
CA CYS A 40 -13.67 -14.90 -12.76
C CYS A 40 -13.70 -15.60 -14.13
N HIS A 41 -14.50 -16.67 -14.24
CA HIS A 41 -14.70 -17.45 -15.45
C HIS A 41 -16.17 -17.38 -15.89
N PRO A 42 -16.59 -16.31 -16.58
CA PRO A 42 -17.96 -16.20 -17.09
C PRO A 42 -18.20 -17.17 -18.26
N SER A 43 -19.43 -17.64 -18.44
CA SER A 43 -19.80 -18.61 -19.47
C SER A 43 -19.83 -18.05 -20.89
N ASN A 44 -19.91 -16.72 -21.04
CA ASN A 44 -20.14 -16.01 -22.30
C ASN A 44 -19.18 -14.84 -22.52
N ALA A 45 -18.10 -14.73 -21.76
CA ALA A 45 -17.11 -13.67 -21.87
C ALA A 45 -15.71 -14.16 -21.52
N ASN A 46 -14.71 -13.30 -21.67
CA ASN A 46 -13.33 -13.64 -21.38
C ASN A 46 -13.08 -13.75 -19.87
N THR A 47 -12.27 -14.73 -19.48
CA THR A 47 -11.75 -14.89 -18.13
C THR A 47 -10.93 -13.68 -17.69
N LYS A 48 -11.05 -13.29 -16.42
CA LYS A 48 -10.23 -12.25 -15.80
C LYS A 48 -9.72 -12.68 -14.43
N THR A 49 -8.44 -12.40 -14.17
CA THR A 49 -7.77 -12.72 -12.90
C THR A 49 -7.30 -11.44 -12.22
N ILE A 50 -7.48 -11.39 -10.91
CA ILE A 50 -6.95 -10.35 -10.02
C ILE A 50 -6.12 -10.99 -8.90
N LEU A 51 -5.21 -10.22 -8.31
CA LEU A 51 -4.46 -10.62 -7.12
C LEU A 51 -5.04 -9.89 -5.90
N VAL A 52 -5.45 -10.66 -4.89
CA VAL A 52 -6.03 -10.15 -3.64
C VAL A 52 -5.01 -10.32 -2.52
N HIS A 53 -4.81 -9.25 -1.74
CA HIS A 53 -3.99 -9.26 -0.54
C HIS A 53 -4.84 -8.90 0.67
N VAL A 54 -4.91 -9.80 1.64
CA VAL A 54 -5.57 -9.59 2.93
C VAL A 54 -4.50 -9.37 4.00
N LEU A 55 -4.58 -8.24 4.68
CA LEU A 55 -3.60 -7.84 5.69
C LEU A 55 -4.27 -7.79 7.06
N ASN A 56 -3.58 -8.29 8.09
CA ASN A 56 -3.96 -8.01 9.47
C ASN A 56 -3.54 -6.56 9.78
N GLY A 57 -4.50 -5.75 10.23
CA GLY A 57 -4.23 -4.35 10.57
C GLY A 57 -3.32 -4.27 11.78
N GLU A 58 -2.07 -3.81 11.58
CA GLU A 58 -1.16 -3.22 12.58
C GLU A 58 0.22 -2.87 11.99
N HIS A 59 0.27 -2.42 10.74
CA HIS A 59 1.51 -1.89 10.17
C HIS A 59 1.35 -0.37 10.05
N PRO A 60 1.59 0.41 11.13
CA PRO A 60 1.79 1.84 10.94
C PRO A 60 2.91 1.97 9.91
N ALA A 61 2.62 2.64 8.80
CA ALA A 61 3.63 2.92 7.80
C ALA A 61 4.84 3.54 8.49
N ALA A 62 6.05 3.21 8.03
CA ALA A 62 7.25 3.91 8.47
C ALA A 62 7.09 5.39 8.06
N MET A 63 6.53 6.20 8.95
CA MET A 63 6.43 7.63 8.79
C MET A 63 7.84 8.17 8.95
N GLN A 64 8.56 8.28 7.84
CA GLN A 64 9.84 8.96 7.77
C GLN A 64 9.59 10.43 8.10
N HIS A 65 9.73 10.80 9.38
CA HIS A 65 9.76 12.19 9.77
C HIS A 65 10.92 12.85 9.02
N GLY A 66 10.60 13.85 8.20
CA GLY A 66 11.56 14.65 7.45
C GLY A 66 12.68 15.11 8.37
N GLY A 67 13.91 14.98 7.87
CA GLY A 67 15.13 14.99 8.66
C GLY A 67 15.17 16.10 9.71
N GLN A 68 15.53 15.72 10.94
CA GLN A 68 16.19 16.66 11.84
C GLN A 68 17.32 17.32 11.05
N LEU A 69 17.21 18.64 10.84
CA LEU A 69 18.33 19.48 10.45
C LEU A 69 19.43 19.23 11.48
N ARG A 70 20.38 18.36 11.16
CA ARG A 70 21.55 18.16 12.00
C ARG A 70 22.36 19.44 11.88
N LEU A 71 22.21 20.33 12.87
CA LEU A 71 23.11 21.47 13.11
C LEU A 71 24.53 21.03 13.50
N ALA A 72 25.00 19.88 13.00
CA ALA A 72 26.29 19.26 13.33
C ALA A 72 27.49 20.09 12.84
N ASN A 73 27.27 21.11 12.00
CA ASN A 73 28.31 21.93 11.41
C ASN A 73 28.25 23.43 11.77
N LEU A 74 27.45 23.82 12.76
CA LEU A 74 27.41 25.20 13.26
C LEU A 74 28.80 25.80 13.54
N PRO A 75 29.74 25.14 14.25
CA PRO A 75 31.01 25.79 14.57
C PRO A 75 31.83 26.08 13.31
N PHE A 76 31.85 25.17 12.34
CA PHE A 76 32.61 25.36 11.09
C PHE A 76 32.01 26.48 10.23
N VAL A 77 30.68 26.56 10.15
CA VAL A 77 29.98 27.64 9.42
C VAL A 77 30.26 28.99 10.08
N MET A 78 30.20 29.06 11.42
CA MET A 78 30.48 30.30 12.16
C MET A 78 31.95 30.73 12.06
N ILE A 79 32.91 29.79 12.06
CA ILE A 79 34.34 30.10 11.88
C ILE A 79 34.60 30.57 10.43
N SER A 80 33.96 29.94 9.44
CA SER A 80 34.11 30.34 8.03
C SER A 80 33.57 31.74 7.77
N THR A 81 32.38 32.08 8.30
CA THR A 81 31.78 33.41 8.10
C THR A 81 32.55 34.52 8.81
N THR A 82 33.04 34.26 10.03
CA THR A 82 33.87 35.24 10.75
C THR A 82 35.21 35.46 10.06
N LEU A 83 35.89 34.41 9.61
CA LEU A 83 37.15 34.54 8.86
C LEU A 83 36.97 35.34 7.56
N LEU A 84 35.89 35.08 6.81
CA LEU A 84 35.57 35.85 5.60
C LEU A 84 35.28 37.33 5.92
N ALA A 85 34.57 37.62 7.00
CA ALA A 85 34.32 39.00 7.43
C ALA A 85 35.63 39.72 7.83
N PHE A 86 36.53 39.04 8.54
CA PHE A 86 37.85 39.59 8.89
C PHE A 86 38.71 39.85 7.65
N LEU A 87 38.74 38.92 6.69
CA LEU A 87 39.47 39.09 5.44
C LEU A 87 38.92 40.24 4.60
N ASN A 88 37.59 40.38 4.50
CA ASN A 88 36.95 41.50 3.81
C ASN A 88 37.15 42.86 4.49
N HIS A 89 37.38 42.90 5.80
CA HIS A 89 37.70 44.15 6.51
C HIS A 89 39.20 44.48 6.45
N ARG A 90 40.05 43.48 6.18
CA ARG A 90 41.51 43.65 6.05
C ARG A 90 41.93 44.04 4.63
N TYR A 91 41.03 43.92 3.66
CA TYR A 91 41.13 44.47 2.31
C TYR A 91 40.46 45.84 2.23
#